data_AF-A0A2P4XD49-F1
#
_entry.id   AF-A0A2P4XD49-F1
#
_cell.length_a   1.000
_cell.length_b   1.000
_cell.length_c   1.000
_cell.angle_alpha   90.00
_cell.angle_beta   90.00
_cell.angle_gamma   90.00
#
_symmetry.space_group_name_H-M   'P 1'
#
loop_
_entity.id
_entity.type
_entity.pdbx_description
1 polymer ?
#
loop_
_entity_poly.entity_id
_entity_poly.type
_entity_poly.pdbx_seq_one_letter_code
_entity_poly.pdbx_strand_id
1 'polypeptide(L)'
;MFAPLQGANFLQGANFPENTRAVCIGSGRFMRAVLVPVFRALDAEVIVAQTRGTSFATACAALKGKYEVDTIDSDGHVKTTGFELQAVGSLGVPEGRAAFLNLPSKLPQLKYVGFGVTEAGLQSGTQVIKDLAEFLQSAFKAIPDNDLSIINTDNFPNNGDHIKKLVLELDWVKTEESAAFRTYLDAKVHFHNTMVDRITNHRAGDSLVPLTEPLPAKAIVIEDLHGALDADSLRKVPGVHVRTNKSEIAKDYLLKFSLGNAVNSAMVYLLALSRQRTANQFHKFPIISEYLDALFEKDILPALVAGDVAEEEARKFYAEWLERMKHPHFGLDNFWVSQNALLRIYVRLLNSVNINVAHDENYRPSKFMAFATAVALRFLTPWQADSKRDAPTIFVGQMDPIQNGAPIFSLTEKTWNYDTGLTANLSTGKYEFDDGENGRVSRLLWRVSQQVLDASKSSSNDFPKSARAESSSEVSSGVGITVASVLSSVKGFDLTNDAYASFAADVAALYQRLLSGKQTALETLSDVLRNHNISEYLATKEEVATFVREAVAGVQIIDVHTHLFPPSHGKLMLWGVNELLTYHYL
;
A
#
# COMPACT_ATOMS: atom_id res chain seq x y z
N MET A 1 7.31 30.94 -14.30
CA MET A 1 7.35 30.86 -15.77
C MET A 1 8.45 29.88 -16.18
N PHE A 2 8.23 29.07 -17.21
CA PHE A 2 9.27 28.17 -17.75
C PHE A 2 10.25 28.96 -18.60
N ALA A 3 11.29 29.49 -17.97
CA ALA A 3 12.41 30.17 -18.62
C ALA A 3 13.73 29.54 -18.16
N PRO A 4 14.80 29.56 -18.99
CA PRO A 4 16.12 29.07 -18.59
C PRO A 4 16.58 29.68 -17.26
N LEU A 5 16.97 28.83 -16.30
CA LEU A 5 17.43 29.26 -14.97
C LEU A 5 18.97 29.32 -14.87
N GLN A 6 19.69 28.78 -15.85
CA GLN A 6 21.15 28.72 -15.87
C GLN A 6 21.74 29.10 -17.24
N GLY A 7 22.88 29.83 -17.21
CA GLY A 7 23.66 30.29 -18.37
C GLY A 7 24.36 31.64 -18.13
N ALA A 8 25.68 31.69 -18.33
CA ALA A 8 26.50 32.91 -18.28
C ALA A 8 26.34 33.71 -19.58
N ASN A 9 25.13 34.17 -19.87
CA ASN A 9 24.82 35.22 -20.84
C ASN A 9 23.32 35.50 -20.78
N PHE A 10 22.91 36.32 -19.81
CA PHE A 10 21.56 36.93 -19.77
C PHE A 10 21.26 37.84 -20.99
N LEU A 11 22.17 37.88 -21.98
CA LEU A 11 22.11 38.70 -23.20
C LEU A 11 21.80 37.91 -24.49
N GLN A 12 21.62 36.57 -24.43
CA GLN A 12 21.09 35.79 -25.55
C GLN A 12 19.77 35.13 -25.11
N GLY A 13 18.65 35.61 -25.64
CA GLY A 13 17.31 35.35 -25.13
C GLY A 13 16.78 33.91 -25.27
N ALA A 14 15.65 33.67 -24.59
CA ALA A 14 14.57 32.67 -24.78
C ALA A 14 14.87 31.19 -25.16
N ASN A 15 16.09 30.80 -25.51
CA ASN A 15 16.41 29.51 -26.09
C ASN A 15 17.05 28.58 -25.06
N PHE A 16 16.61 27.32 -25.06
CA PHE A 16 17.16 26.27 -24.21
C PHE A 16 18.42 25.66 -24.86
N PRO A 17 19.39 25.18 -24.07
CA PRO A 17 20.50 24.38 -24.58
C PRO A 17 20.02 23.17 -25.40
N GLU A 18 20.76 22.77 -26.42
CA GLU A 18 20.39 21.63 -27.29
C GLU A 18 20.20 20.32 -26.53
N ASN A 19 20.93 20.13 -25.42
CA ASN A 19 20.80 18.97 -24.55
C ASN A 19 19.60 19.05 -23.59
N THR A 20 18.74 20.08 -23.67
CA THR A 20 17.44 20.13 -22.98
C THR A 20 16.43 19.22 -23.67
N ARG A 21 16.49 17.95 -23.31
CA ARG A 21 15.78 16.86 -24.01
C ARG A 21 14.73 16.17 -23.16
N ALA A 22 14.53 16.61 -21.91
CA ALA A 22 13.58 16.00 -20.98
C ALA A 22 12.61 17.03 -20.36
N VAL A 23 11.31 16.72 -20.38
CA VAL A 23 10.27 17.47 -19.68
C VAL A 23 9.54 16.53 -18.72
N CYS A 24 9.45 16.89 -17.45
CA CYS A 24 8.79 16.11 -16.42
C CYS A 24 7.45 16.75 -16.02
N ILE A 25 6.35 16.02 -16.13
CA ILE A 25 5.02 16.39 -15.65
C ILE A 25 4.80 15.73 -14.29
N GLY A 26 4.87 16.53 -13.24
CA GLY A 26 4.96 16.07 -11.86
C GLY A 26 6.21 16.61 -11.17
N SER A 27 6.16 16.78 -9.84
CA SER A 27 7.32 17.20 -9.04
C SER A 27 7.47 16.37 -7.77
N GLY A 28 6.91 15.16 -7.80
CA GLY A 28 6.92 14.22 -6.69
C GLY A 28 8.34 13.79 -6.29
N ARG A 29 8.45 13.23 -5.08
CA ARG A 29 9.73 12.80 -4.49
C ARG A 29 10.44 11.76 -5.35
N PHE A 30 9.72 10.72 -5.79
CA PHE A 30 10.28 9.67 -6.62
C PHE A 30 10.83 10.22 -7.95
N MET A 31 10.06 11.05 -8.65
CA MET A 31 10.52 11.69 -9.89
C MET A 31 11.82 12.47 -9.68
N ARG A 32 11.90 13.27 -8.61
CA ARG A 32 13.08 14.08 -8.29
C ARG A 32 14.27 13.29 -7.76
N ALA A 33 14.03 12.15 -7.11
CA ALA A 33 15.07 11.30 -6.51
C ALA A 33 15.52 10.15 -7.42
N VAL A 34 14.79 9.85 -8.50
CA VAL A 34 15.09 8.74 -9.42
C VAL A 34 15.11 9.22 -10.86
N LEU A 35 13.96 9.61 -11.43
CA LEU A 35 13.88 9.84 -12.88
C LEU A 35 14.68 11.08 -13.36
N VAL A 36 14.64 12.19 -12.62
CA VAL A 36 15.46 13.37 -12.96
C VAL A 36 16.95 13.01 -12.93
N PRO A 37 17.51 12.39 -11.88
CA PRO A 37 18.88 11.88 -11.89
C PRO A 37 19.21 10.95 -13.07
N VAL A 38 18.28 10.08 -13.47
CA VAL A 38 18.44 9.20 -14.64
C VAL A 38 18.62 10.03 -15.91
N PHE A 39 17.77 11.03 -16.15
CA PHE A 39 17.93 11.90 -17.33
C PHE A 39 19.23 12.69 -17.30
N ARG A 40 19.65 13.21 -16.14
CA ARG A 40 20.94 13.91 -16.00
C ARG A 40 22.12 12.98 -16.33
N ALA A 41 22.05 11.71 -15.92
CA ALA A 41 23.08 10.71 -16.25
C ALA A 41 23.16 10.38 -17.75
N LEU A 42 22.11 10.66 -18.52
CA LEU A 42 22.07 10.57 -19.99
C LEU A 42 22.46 11.88 -20.69
N ASP A 43 23.04 12.85 -19.96
CA ASP A 43 23.32 14.20 -20.46
C ASP A 43 22.07 14.92 -21.01
N ALA A 44 20.88 14.59 -20.48
CA ALA A 44 19.66 15.30 -20.78
C ALA A 44 19.37 16.34 -19.68
N GLU A 45 19.39 17.62 -20.06
CA GLU A 45 18.91 18.71 -19.22
C GLU A 45 17.38 18.62 -19.07
N VAL A 46 16.90 18.90 -17.85
CA VAL A 46 15.53 18.57 -17.44
C VAL A 46 14.73 19.82 -17.09
N ILE A 47 13.51 19.89 -17.59
CA ILE A 47 12.49 20.85 -17.18
C ILE A 47 11.44 20.15 -16.32
N VAL A 48 11.04 20.73 -15.18
CA VAL A 48 10.00 20.15 -14.31
C VAL A 48 8.76 21.03 -14.22
N ALA A 49 7.61 20.45 -14.52
CA ALA A 49 6.29 21.07 -14.41
C ALA A 49 5.53 20.52 -13.19
N GLN A 50 5.41 21.33 -12.15
CA GLN A 50 4.58 21.02 -10.98
C GLN A 50 3.10 21.06 -11.37
N THR A 51 2.37 19.95 -11.17
CA THR A 51 0.99 19.80 -11.66
C THR A 51 -0.04 20.61 -10.88
N ARG A 52 0.20 20.85 -9.58
CA ARG A 52 -0.70 21.60 -8.68
C ARG A 52 0.10 22.44 -7.68
N GLY A 53 -0.43 23.62 -7.33
CA GLY A 53 0.25 24.56 -6.43
C GLY A 53 1.57 25.08 -6.99
N THR A 54 2.34 25.83 -6.20
CA THR A 54 3.56 26.51 -6.68
C THR A 54 4.78 26.30 -5.78
N SER A 55 4.65 25.54 -4.69
CA SER A 55 5.65 25.43 -3.62
C SER A 55 7.04 24.99 -4.13
N PHE A 56 7.12 23.85 -4.81
CA PHE A 56 8.38 23.35 -5.36
C PHE A 56 8.92 24.27 -6.46
N ALA A 57 8.08 24.69 -7.40
CA ALA A 57 8.51 25.57 -8.48
C ALA A 57 9.08 26.89 -7.96
N THR A 58 8.46 27.48 -6.93
CA THR A 58 8.93 28.73 -6.31
C THR A 58 10.24 28.53 -5.57
N ALA A 59 10.35 27.48 -4.75
CA ALA A 59 11.58 27.18 -4.00
C ALA A 59 12.77 26.89 -4.94
N CYS A 60 12.56 26.06 -5.96
CA CYS A 60 13.59 25.70 -6.92
C CYS A 60 14.02 26.91 -7.79
N ALA A 61 13.07 27.75 -8.21
CA ALA A 61 13.40 28.99 -8.92
C ALA A 61 14.22 29.96 -8.06
N ALA A 62 13.88 30.10 -6.77
CA ALA A 62 14.65 30.91 -5.82
C ALA A 62 16.10 30.41 -5.67
N LEU A 63 16.32 29.11 -5.83
CA LEU A 63 17.64 28.46 -5.82
C LEU A 63 18.25 28.31 -7.23
N LYS A 64 17.77 29.07 -8.23
CA LYS A 64 18.29 29.07 -9.61
C LYS A 64 18.30 27.67 -10.25
N GLY A 65 17.21 26.93 -10.08
CA GLY A 65 17.03 25.59 -10.65
C GLY A 65 17.61 24.47 -9.80
N LYS A 66 18.16 24.76 -8.61
CA LYS A 66 18.74 23.76 -7.71
C LYS A 66 17.70 23.18 -6.76
N TYR A 67 17.78 21.88 -6.53
CA TYR A 67 17.10 21.21 -5.43
C TYR A 67 17.96 20.11 -4.84
N GLU A 68 17.65 19.71 -3.61
CA GLU A 68 18.39 18.70 -2.87
C GLU A 68 17.60 17.38 -2.80
N VAL A 69 18.33 16.28 -2.65
CA VAL A 69 17.82 14.95 -2.29
C VAL A 69 18.72 14.38 -1.21
N ASP A 70 18.12 13.96 -0.10
CA ASP A 70 18.80 13.27 0.98
C ASP A 70 18.72 11.76 0.79
N THR A 71 19.85 11.09 1.00
CA THR A 71 19.94 9.63 1.14
C THR A 71 20.43 9.34 2.54
N ILE A 72 19.64 8.62 3.32
CA ILE A 72 20.04 8.16 4.65
C ILE A 72 20.52 6.71 4.56
N ASP A 73 21.66 6.41 5.16
CA ASP A 73 22.20 5.06 5.22
C ASP A 73 21.80 4.34 6.52
N SER A 74 22.18 3.07 6.62
CA SER A 74 21.84 2.22 7.74
C SER A 74 22.50 2.64 9.06
N ASP A 75 23.56 3.45 9.05
CA ASP A 75 24.17 4.00 10.28
C ASP A 75 23.55 5.35 10.70
N GLY A 76 22.69 5.92 9.85
CA GLY A 76 21.94 7.14 10.09
C GLY A 76 22.61 8.38 9.52
N HIS A 77 23.77 8.25 8.88
CA HIS A 77 24.40 9.33 8.14
C HIS A 77 23.55 9.71 6.92
N VAL A 78 23.33 11.02 6.78
CA VAL A 78 22.55 11.60 5.69
C VAL A 78 23.49 12.25 4.69
N LYS A 79 23.49 11.72 3.47
CA LYS A 79 24.16 12.32 2.32
C LYS A 79 23.17 13.15 1.51
N THR A 80 23.39 14.46 1.47
CA THR A 80 22.65 15.39 0.61
C THR A 80 23.30 15.51 -0.76
N THR A 81 22.53 15.28 -1.82
CA THR A 81 22.96 15.44 -3.22
C THR A 81 22.16 16.55 -3.87
N GLY A 82 22.84 17.52 -4.49
CA GLY A 82 22.21 18.60 -5.25
C GLY A 82 21.99 18.21 -6.71
N PHE A 83 20.83 18.56 -7.25
CA PHE A 83 20.48 18.39 -8.66
C PHE A 83 20.07 19.73 -9.27
N GLU A 84 20.29 19.86 -10.57
CA GLU A 84 20.06 21.08 -11.33
C GLU A 84 19.01 20.84 -12.41
N LEU A 85 18.09 21.79 -12.53
CA LEU A 85 17.04 21.85 -13.54
C LEU A 85 17.27 23.05 -14.45
N GLN A 86 17.03 22.84 -15.74
CA GLN A 86 17.13 23.90 -16.73
C GLN A 86 15.98 24.91 -16.62
N ALA A 87 14.78 24.44 -16.28
CA ALA A 87 13.65 25.28 -15.95
C ALA A 87 12.67 24.57 -15.01
N VAL A 88 11.90 25.35 -14.27
CA VAL A 88 10.80 24.87 -13.42
C VAL A 88 9.59 25.78 -13.56
N GLY A 89 8.40 25.21 -13.45
CA GLY A 89 7.15 25.95 -13.47
C GLY A 89 6.00 25.17 -12.89
N SER A 90 4.83 25.80 -12.83
CA SER A 90 3.61 25.19 -12.33
C SER A 90 2.50 25.24 -13.38
N LEU A 91 1.79 24.12 -13.55
CA LEU A 91 0.57 24.00 -14.34
C LEU A 91 -0.66 24.46 -13.55
N GLY A 92 -0.53 24.61 -12.22
CA GLY A 92 -1.58 25.15 -11.36
C GLY A 92 -1.79 26.66 -11.50
N VAL A 93 -1.01 27.33 -12.36
CA VAL A 93 -1.10 28.76 -12.68
C VAL A 93 -1.35 28.91 -14.18
N PRO A 94 -2.36 29.67 -14.64
CA PRO A 94 -2.73 29.78 -16.06
C PRO A 94 -1.55 30.16 -16.96
N GLU A 95 -0.76 31.16 -16.57
CA GLU A 95 0.41 31.61 -17.34
C GLU A 95 1.52 30.55 -17.39
N GLY A 96 1.67 29.80 -16.29
CA GLY A 96 2.60 28.69 -16.22
C GLY A 96 2.19 27.55 -17.16
N ARG A 97 0.92 27.17 -17.13
CA ARG A 97 0.35 26.17 -18.05
C ARG A 97 0.49 26.60 -19.52
N ALA A 98 0.17 27.85 -19.84
CA ALA A 98 0.35 28.38 -21.20
C ALA A 98 1.82 28.31 -21.67
N ALA A 99 2.77 28.67 -20.79
CA ALA A 99 4.19 28.55 -21.09
C ALA A 99 4.64 27.09 -21.27
N PHE A 100 4.11 26.16 -20.48
CA PHE A 100 4.37 24.72 -20.61
C PHE A 100 3.91 24.18 -21.96
N LEU A 101 2.69 24.52 -22.40
CA LEU A 101 2.14 24.05 -23.67
C LEU A 101 2.90 24.59 -24.89
N ASN A 102 3.68 25.66 -24.72
CA ASN A 102 4.56 26.22 -25.75
C ASN A 102 6.00 25.68 -25.68
N LEU A 103 6.33 24.79 -24.74
CA LEU A 103 7.69 24.24 -24.64
C LEU A 103 8.13 23.42 -25.87
N PRO A 104 7.28 22.59 -26.52
CA PRO A 104 7.74 21.79 -27.65
C PRO A 104 8.35 22.60 -28.80
N SER A 105 7.84 23.81 -29.07
CA SER A 105 8.40 24.71 -30.09
C SER A 105 9.78 25.27 -29.75
N LYS A 106 10.19 25.19 -28.49
CA LYS A 106 11.48 25.67 -27.98
C LYS A 106 12.48 24.54 -27.72
N LEU A 107 12.07 23.29 -27.90
CA LEU A 107 12.85 22.09 -27.57
C LEU A 107 12.92 21.17 -28.80
N PRO A 108 13.66 21.55 -29.86
CA PRO A 108 13.73 20.77 -31.10
C PRO A 108 14.30 19.36 -30.89
N GLN A 109 15.07 19.14 -29.82
CA GLN A 109 15.68 17.85 -29.47
C GLN A 109 14.93 17.09 -28.36
N LEU A 110 13.71 17.53 -28.01
CA LEU A 110 12.89 16.87 -26.99
C LEU A 110 12.74 15.38 -27.32
N LYS A 111 13.10 14.53 -26.36
CA LYS A 111 13.04 13.07 -26.49
C LYS A 111 12.25 12.43 -25.35
N TYR A 112 12.41 12.93 -24.13
CA TYR A 112 11.85 12.28 -22.94
C TYR A 112 10.74 13.12 -22.32
N VAL A 113 9.64 12.46 -21.96
CA VAL A 113 8.60 13.03 -21.10
C VAL A 113 8.47 12.15 -19.85
N GLY A 114 8.92 12.65 -18.71
CA GLY A 114 8.66 12.00 -17.43
C GLY A 114 7.24 12.30 -16.96
N PHE A 115 6.51 11.31 -16.44
CA PHE A 115 5.14 11.49 -15.97
C PHE A 115 4.96 10.84 -14.60
N GLY A 116 4.47 11.59 -13.60
CA GLY A 116 4.27 11.05 -12.25
C GLY A 116 3.35 11.93 -11.42
N VAL A 117 2.13 11.44 -11.19
CA VAL A 117 1.00 12.25 -10.73
C VAL A 117 0.18 11.59 -9.63
N THR A 118 0.63 10.45 -9.11
CA THR A 118 -0.07 9.53 -8.20
C THR A 118 -1.31 8.91 -8.84
N GLU A 119 -1.85 7.86 -8.21
CA GLU A 119 -3.05 7.16 -8.66
C GLU A 119 -4.27 8.09 -8.80
N ALA A 120 -4.33 9.18 -8.02
CA ALA A 120 -5.38 10.18 -8.12
C ALA A 120 -5.34 10.97 -9.45
N GLY A 121 -4.17 11.07 -10.09
CA GLY A 121 -4.03 11.67 -11.42
C GLY A 121 -4.29 10.70 -12.57
N LEU A 122 -4.28 9.40 -12.33
CA LEU A 122 -4.47 8.34 -13.33
C LEU A 122 -5.95 7.99 -13.56
N GLN A 123 -6.80 9.01 -13.61
CA GLN A 123 -8.24 8.88 -13.82
C GLN A 123 -8.68 9.62 -15.09
N SER A 124 -9.77 9.14 -15.70
CA SER A 124 -10.33 9.70 -16.94
C SER A 124 -10.78 11.16 -16.74
N GLY A 125 -10.47 12.00 -17.72
CA GLY A 125 -10.87 13.42 -17.73
C GLY A 125 -10.16 14.33 -16.73
N THR A 126 -9.20 13.84 -15.94
CA THR A 126 -8.42 14.69 -15.02
C THR A 126 -7.63 15.76 -15.76
N GLN A 127 -7.39 16.90 -15.09
CA GLN A 127 -6.68 18.02 -15.72
C GLN A 127 -5.28 17.63 -16.21
N VAL A 128 -4.57 16.77 -15.48
CA VAL A 128 -3.20 16.40 -15.86
C VAL A 128 -3.13 15.50 -17.10
N ILE A 129 -4.16 14.67 -17.33
CA ILE A 129 -4.30 13.91 -18.58
C ILE A 129 -4.61 14.84 -19.75
N LYS A 130 -5.44 15.86 -19.54
CA LYS A 130 -5.68 16.91 -20.55
C LYS A 130 -4.39 17.67 -20.86
N ASP A 131 -3.62 18.03 -19.83
CA ASP A 131 -2.34 18.73 -19.99
C ASP A 131 -1.33 17.88 -20.77
N LEU A 132 -1.26 16.56 -20.52
CA LEU A 132 -0.43 15.63 -21.30
C LEU A 132 -0.87 15.58 -22.76
N ALA A 133 -2.16 15.41 -23.02
CA ALA A 133 -2.70 15.31 -24.39
C ALA A 133 -2.46 16.61 -25.18
N GLU A 134 -2.70 17.77 -24.56
CA GLU A 134 -2.45 19.09 -25.16
C GLU A 134 -0.95 19.33 -25.40
N PHE A 135 -0.08 18.89 -24.48
CA PHE A 135 1.37 18.97 -24.68
C PHE A 135 1.84 18.11 -25.87
N LEU A 136 1.33 16.88 -25.99
CA LEU A 136 1.62 16.00 -27.13
C LEU A 136 1.06 16.58 -28.43
N GLN A 137 -0.10 17.23 -28.39
CA GLN A 137 -0.67 17.92 -29.55
C GLN A 137 0.17 19.13 -29.97
N SER A 138 0.76 19.85 -29.02
CA SER A 138 1.76 20.90 -29.31
C SER A 138 3.04 20.31 -29.90
N ALA A 139 3.50 19.17 -29.40
CA ALA A 139 4.66 18.47 -29.95
C ALA A 139 4.41 17.99 -31.39
N PHE A 140 3.24 17.40 -31.67
CA PHE A 140 2.82 17.04 -33.03
C PHE A 140 2.87 18.23 -33.99
N LYS A 141 2.52 19.44 -33.53
CA LYS A 141 2.56 20.64 -34.38
C LYS A 141 3.97 21.21 -34.58
N ALA A 142 4.83 21.09 -33.58
CA ALA A 142 6.12 21.81 -33.55
C ALA A 142 7.33 20.93 -33.90
N ILE A 143 7.30 19.66 -33.50
CA ILE A 143 8.37 18.67 -33.64
C ILE A 143 7.80 17.30 -34.07
N PRO A 144 7.02 17.22 -35.17
CA PRO A 144 6.32 16.00 -35.59
C PRO A 144 7.23 14.80 -35.87
N ASP A 145 8.50 15.05 -36.18
CA ASP A 145 9.45 14.01 -36.59
C ASP A 145 10.14 13.33 -35.41
N ASN A 146 10.12 13.94 -34.22
CA ASN A 146 10.76 13.40 -33.02
C ASN A 146 10.03 12.16 -32.50
N ASP A 147 10.79 11.11 -32.19
CA ASP A 147 10.30 9.97 -31.42
C ASP A 147 10.35 10.33 -29.93
N LEU A 148 9.17 10.40 -29.30
CA LEU A 148 9.00 10.78 -27.90
C LEU A 148 8.79 9.55 -27.01
N SER A 149 9.59 9.45 -25.96
CA SER A 149 9.47 8.42 -24.92
C SER A 149 8.80 8.98 -23.67
N ILE A 150 7.59 8.51 -23.40
CA ILE A 150 6.83 8.84 -22.19
C ILE A 150 7.15 7.78 -21.12
N ILE A 151 7.80 8.20 -20.03
CA ILE A 151 8.24 7.32 -18.94
C ILE A 151 7.42 7.66 -17.70
N ASN A 152 6.48 6.78 -17.38
CA ASN A 152 5.64 6.91 -16.20
C ASN A 152 6.40 6.48 -14.93
N THR A 153 6.18 7.14 -13.79
CA THR A 153 6.77 6.80 -12.49
C THR A 153 5.76 6.51 -11.40
N ASP A 154 4.48 6.41 -11.75
CA ASP A 154 3.43 6.04 -10.82
C ASP A 154 3.44 4.52 -10.58
N ASN A 155 3.25 4.12 -9.32
CA ASN A 155 3.24 2.73 -8.87
C ASN A 155 1.92 2.03 -9.24
N PHE A 156 1.67 1.93 -10.54
CA PHE A 156 0.45 1.38 -11.13
C PHE A 156 0.82 0.37 -12.23
N PRO A 157 0.21 -0.83 -12.28
CA PRO A 157 0.51 -1.82 -13.32
C PRO A 157 0.16 -1.30 -14.72
N ASN A 158 1.00 -1.56 -15.72
CA ASN A 158 0.79 -1.11 -17.11
C ASN A 158 0.52 0.41 -17.21
N ASN A 159 1.26 1.19 -16.43
CA ASN A 159 1.06 2.63 -16.28
C ASN A 159 1.26 3.43 -17.58
N GLY A 160 2.07 2.94 -18.53
CA GLY A 160 2.26 3.53 -19.86
C GLY A 160 1.02 3.32 -20.74
N ASP A 161 0.57 2.07 -20.86
CA ASP A 161 -0.64 1.73 -21.60
C ASP A 161 -1.88 2.44 -21.02
N HIS A 162 -1.95 2.52 -19.69
CA HIS A 162 -3.05 3.18 -19.01
C HIS A 162 -3.12 4.67 -19.35
N ILE A 163 -2.01 5.42 -19.30
CA ILE A 163 -2.04 6.84 -19.66
C ILE A 163 -2.32 7.06 -21.16
N LYS A 164 -1.84 6.17 -22.04
CA LYS A 164 -2.19 6.21 -23.47
C LYS A 164 -3.71 6.07 -23.65
N LYS A 165 -4.31 5.08 -22.98
CA LYS A 165 -5.76 4.89 -22.98
C LYS A 165 -6.50 6.13 -22.50
N LEU A 166 -6.09 6.72 -21.37
CA LEU A 166 -6.75 7.91 -20.82
C LEU A 166 -6.67 9.13 -21.77
N VAL A 167 -5.56 9.29 -22.49
CA VAL A 167 -5.41 10.33 -23.52
C VAL A 167 -6.39 10.10 -24.69
N LEU A 168 -6.47 8.86 -25.18
CA LEU A 168 -7.39 8.49 -26.27
C LEU A 168 -8.87 8.57 -25.87
N GLU A 169 -9.17 8.50 -24.57
CA GLU A 169 -10.52 8.66 -24.03
C GLU A 169 -11.02 10.10 -24.00
N LEU A 170 -10.17 11.11 -24.23
CA LEU A 170 -10.59 12.52 -24.26
C LEU A 170 -11.48 12.80 -25.48
N ASP A 171 -12.58 13.52 -25.29
CA ASP A 171 -13.60 13.71 -26.35
C ASP A 171 -13.04 14.36 -27.61
N TRP A 172 -12.18 15.36 -27.49
CA TRP A 172 -11.58 16.03 -28.64
C TRP A 172 -10.59 15.14 -29.40
N VAL A 173 -9.97 14.14 -28.75
CA VAL A 173 -9.04 13.20 -29.38
C VAL A 173 -9.80 12.16 -30.22
N LYS A 174 -11.05 11.87 -29.86
CA LYS A 174 -11.89 10.90 -30.57
C LYS A 174 -12.45 11.43 -31.89
N THR A 175 -12.46 12.74 -32.09
CA THR A 175 -13.07 13.34 -33.29
C THR A 175 -12.26 13.04 -34.55
N GLU A 176 -12.92 13.15 -35.71
CA GLU A 176 -12.28 12.93 -37.00
C GLU A 176 -11.17 13.96 -37.30
N GLU A 177 -11.31 15.20 -36.80
CA GLU A 177 -10.25 16.21 -36.95
C GLU A 177 -8.93 15.80 -36.26
N SER A 178 -9.00 14.94 -35.25
CA SER A 178 -7.85 14.45 -34.48
C SER A 178 -7.26 13.15 -35.05
N ALA A 179 -7.71 12.67 -36.21
CA ALA A 179 -7.20 11.44 -36.84
C ALA A 179 -5.67 11.47 -37.08
N ALA A 180 -5.14 12.60 -37.57
CA ALA A 180 -3.70 12.76 -37.79
C ALA A 180 -2.90 12.76 -36.47
N PHE A 181 -3.45 13.36 -35.41
CA PHE A 181 -2.84 13.35 -34.09
C PHE A 181 -2.82 11.94 -33.49
N ARG A 182 -3.90 11.17 -33.61
CA ARG A 182 -3.93 9.75 -33.18
C ARG A 182 -2.88 8.92 -33.92
N THR A 183 -2.73 9.13 -35.23
CA THR A 183 -1.69 8.46 -36.02
C THR A 183 -0.28 8.83 -35.53
N TYR A 184 -0.05 10.11 -35.19
CA TYR A 184 1.20 10.55 -34.57
C TYR A 184 1.44 9.87 -33.22
N LEU A 185 0.44 9.77 -32.34
CA LEU A 185 0.57 9.09 -31.06
C LEU A 185 0.96 7.61 -31.21
N ASP A 186 0.48 6.94 -32.26
CA ASP A 186 0.81 5.53 -32.51
C ASP A 186 2.19 5.35 -33.16
N ALA A 187 2.61 6.28 -34.02
CA ALA A 187 3.84 6.14 -34.80
C ALA A 187 5.08 6.76 -34.12
N LYS A 188 4.89 7.80 -33.32
CA LYS A 188 5.97 8.67 -32.82
C LYS A 188 6.02 8.83 -31.30
N VAL A 189 5.02 8.34 -30.58
CA VAL A 189 4.97 8.46 -29.12
C VAL A 189 4.96 7.06 -28.48
N HIS A 190 6.03 6.77 -27.75
CA HIS A 190 6.23 5.51 -27.06
C HIS A 190 5.85 5.67 -25.59
N PHE A 191 4.71 5.08 -25.21
CA PHE A 191 4.24 5.06 -23.83
C PHE A 191 4.84 3.86 -23.11
N HIS A 192 5.95 4.09 -22.41
CA HIS A 192 6.68 3.02 -21.75
C HIS A 192 6.01 2.65 -20.44
N ASN A 193 5.71 1.36 -20.31
CA ASN A 193 5.33 0.74 -19.06
C ASN A 193 6.54 0.64 -18.12
N THR A 194 6.35 0.90 -16.83
CA THR A 194 7.45 0.87 -15.86
C THR A 194 7.09 0.18 -14.56
N MET A 195 8.09 -0.46 -13.94
CA MET A 195 8.08 -0.83 -12.54
C MET A 195 8.99 0.15 -11.78
N VAL A 196 8.50 0.69 -10.68
CA VAL A 196 9.24 1.65 -9.85
C VAL A 196 9.37 1.14 -8.42
N ASP A 197 10.57 1.27 -7.85
CA ASP A 197 10.81 0.87 -6.47
C ASP A 197 11.91 1.69 -5.82
N ARG A 198 11.54 2.65 -5.00
CA ARG A 198 12.44 3.33 -4.06
C ARG A 198 11.58 3.99 -3.00
N ILE A 199 11.87 3.70 -1.74
CA ILE A 199 11.14 4.29 -0.64
C ILE A 199 11.56 5.75 -0.51
N THR A 200 10.58 6.64 -0.57
CA THR A 200 10.79 8.08 -0.46
C THR A 200 9.93 8.68 0.64
N ASN A 201 10.56 9.48 1.49
CA ASN A 201 9.98 10.36 2.48
C ASN A 201 10.50 11.80 2.23
N HIS A 202 10.42 12.68 3.22
CA HIS A 202 10.99 14.03 3.15
C HIS A 202 11.91 14.32 4.34
N ARG A 203 12.78 15.32 4.18
CA ARG A 203 13.61 15.87 5.25
C ARG A 203 12.71 16.35 6.41
N ALA A 204 13.15 16.09 7.64
CA ALA A 204 12.44 16.59 8.81
C ALA A 204 12.40 18.13 8.80
N GLY A 205 11.19 18.69 8.92
CA GLY A 205 10.99 20.15 8.86
C GLY A 205 10.96 20.76 7.46
N ASP A 206 11.29 19.99 6.40
CA ASP A 206 11.25 20.46 5.02
C ASP A 206 10.70 19.39 4.07
N SER A 207 9.40 19.50 3.77
CA SER A 207 8.70 18.59 2.87
C SER A 207 9.18 18.66 1.40
N LEU A 208 9.90 19.70 1.01
CA LEU A 208 10.35 19.90 -0.36
C LEU A 208 11.62 19.13 -0.69
N VAL A 209 12.42 18.75 0.30
CA VAL A 209 13.61 17.91 0.09
C VAL A 209 13.22 16.43 0.24
N PRO A 210 13.29 15.62 -0.82
CA PRO A 210 13.08 14.18 -0.72
C PRO A 210 14.15 13.56 0.18
N LEU A 211 13.72 12.69 1.08
CA LEU A 211 14.58 11.79 1.86
C LEU A 211 14.37 10.37 1.35
N THR A 212 15.43 9.63 1.09
CA THR A 212 15.34 8.31 0.48
C THR A 212 16.23 7.30 1.18
N GLU A 213 15.87 6.02 1.07
CA GLU A 213 16.79 4.91 1.32
C GLU A 213 17.94 4.90 0.28
N PRO A 214 19.02 4.15 0.53
CA PRO A 214 20.03 3.86 -0.49
C PRO A 214 19.37 3.30 -1.76
N LEU A 215 19.98 3.57 -2.92
CA LEU A 215 19.40 3.19 -4.20
C LEU A 215 19.27 1.66 -4.31
N PRO A 216 18.06 1.10 -4.47
CA PRO A 216 17.88 -0.35 -4.58
C PRO A 216 18.37 -0.88 -5.92
N ALA A 217 18.56 -2.20 -6.00
CA ALA A 217 19.10 -2.84 -7.20
C ALA A 217 18.24 -2.63 -8.45
N LYS A 218 16.91 -2.58 -8.28
CA LYS A 218 15.92 -2.23 -9.31
C LYS A 218 15.14 -1.01 -8.85
N ALA A 219 15.65 0.19 -9.10
CA ALA A 219 14.97 1.45 -8.76
C ALA A 219 13.88 1.80 -9.78
N ILE A 220 14.17 1.60 -11.06
CA ILE A 220 13.21 1.74 -12.15
C ILE A 220 13.51 0.72 -13.24
N VAL A 221 12.48 0.02 -13.68
CA VAL A 221 12.50 -0.89 -14.84
C VAL A 221 11.61 -0.28 -15.90
N ILE A 222 12.12 -0.16 -17.12
CA ILE A 222 11.43 0.46 -18.26
C ILE A 222 11.26 -0.59 -19.35
N GLU A 223 10.02 -0.79 -19.80
CA GLU A 223 9.72 -1.58 -20.99
C GLU A 223 10.06 -0.79 -22.24
N ASP A 224 10.83 -1.38 -23.15
CA ASP A 224 11.17 -0.83 -24.46
C ASP A 224 11.09 -1.89 -25.56
N LEU A 225 9.88 -2.30 -25.90
CA LEU A 225 9.62 -3.32 -26.93
C LEU A 225 9.95 -2.85 -28.34
N HIS A 226 10.04 -1.53 -28.54
CA HIS A 226 10.21 -0.92 -29.86
C HIS A 226 11.63 -0.39 -30.07
N GLY A 227 12.51 -0.48 -29.08
CA GLY A 227 13.89 0.03 -29.17
C GLY A 227 13.95 1.55 -29.31
N ALA A 228 13.00 2.28 -28.70
CA ALA A 228 12.96 3.74 -28.75
C ALA A 228 13.97 4.41 -27.81
N LEU A 229 14.44 3.67 -26.80
CA LEU A 229 15.39 4.15 -25.81
C LEU A 229 16.84 3.81 -26.18
N ASP A 230 17.76 4.62 -25.68
CA ASP A 230 19.18 4.23 -25.63
C ASP A 230 19.38 3.29 -24.44
N ALA A 231 19.05 2.01 -24.66
CA ALA A 231 19.09 0.97 -23.64
C ALA A 231 20.50 0.78 -23.06
N ASP A 232 21.55 0.95 -23.87
CA ASP A 232 22.93 0.75 -23.44
C ASP A 232 23.41 1.84 -22.49
N SER A 233 23.03 3.10 -22.74
CA SER A 233 23.31 4.20 -21.81
C SER A 233 22.45 4.09 -20.55
N LEU A 234 21.16 3.74 -20.67
CA LEU A 234 20.26 3.57 -19.52
C LEU A 234 20.74 2.45 -18.58
N ARG A 235 21.17 1.30 -19.10
CA ARG A 235 21.65 0.16 -18.29
C ARG A 235 22.94 0.47 -17.51
N LYS A 236 23.68 1.51 -17.89
CA LYS A 236 24.86 1.98 -17.12
C LYS A 236 24.47 2.83 -15.91
N VAL A 237 23.24 3.33 -15.86
CA VAL A 237 22.74 4.11 -14.72
C VAL A 237 22.35 3.14 -13.60
N PRO A 238 22.95 3.25 -12.40
CA PRO A 238 22.62 2.37 -11.28
C PRO A 238 21.11 2.32 -11.00
N GLY A 239 20.58 1.13 -10.72
CA GLY A 239 19.17 0.92 -10.43
C GLY A 239 18.23 0.99 -11.65
N VAL A 240 18.72 1.31 -12.85
CA VAL A 240 17.90 1.36 -14.08
C VAL A 240 18.03 0.07 -14.87
N HIS A 241 16.88 -0.49 -15.25
CA HIS A 241 16.81 -1.68 -16.09
C HIS A 241 15.92 -1.42 -17.30
N VAL A 242 16.29 -1.95 -18.46
CA VAL A 242 15.49 -1.87 -19.68
C VAL A 242 15.13 -3.28 -20.13
N ARG A 243 13.84 -3.56 -20.26
CA ARG A 243 13.28 -4.83 -20.73
C ARG A 243 12.81 -4.68 -22.17
N THR A 244 13.31 -5.56 -23.03
CA THR A 244 12.94 -5.56 -24.46
C THR A 244 11.91 -6.66 -24.77
N ASN A 245 11.45 -7.38 -23.75
CA ASN A 245 10.43 -8.42 -23.87
C ASN A 245 9.35 -8.26 -22.78
N LYS A 246 8.07 -8.38 -23.18
CA LYS A 246 6.90 -8.30 -22.29
C LYS A 246 6.97 -9.26 -21.11
N SER A 247 7.48 -10.47 -21.34
CA SER A 247 7.60 -11.49 -20.28
C SER A 247 8.58 -11.07 -19.18
N GLU A 248 9.60 -10.27 -19.49
CA GLU A 248 10.56 -9.83 -18.47
C GLU A 248 9.95 -8.77 -17.56
N ILE A 249 9.27 -7.74 -18.12
CA ILE A 249 8.63 -6.73 -17.27
C ILE A 249 7.45 -7.29 -16.47
N ALA A 250 6.75 -8.31 -17.00
CA ALA A 250 5.72 -9.02 -16.25
C ALA A 250 6.29 -9.66 -14.96
N LYS A 251 7.50 -10.22 -15.01
CA LYS A 251 8.19 -10.75 -13.82
C LYS A 251 8.56 -9.64 -12.84
N ASP A 252 9.04 -8.50 -13.35
CA ASP A 252 9.33 -7.33 -12.51
C ASP A 252 8.06 -6.79 -11.81
N TYR A 253 6.89 -6.84 -12.47
CA TYR A 253 5.61 -6.52 -11.84
C TYR A 253 5.21 -7.51 -10.76
N LEU A 254 5.38 -8.81 -10.98
CA LEU A 254 5.09 -9.82 -9.97
C LEU A 254 5.97 -9.61 -8.72
N LEU A 255 7.28 -9.40 -8.91
CA LEU A 255 8.21 -9.09 -7.82
C LEU A 255 7.80 -7.81 -7.05
N LYS A 256 7.42 -6.75 -7.74
CA LYS A 256 7.07 -5.49 -7.06
C LYS A 256 5.69 -5.54 -6.40
N PHE A 257 4.66 -5.96 -7.12
CA PHE A 257 3.28 -5.87 -6.67
C PHE A 257 2.86 -7.07 -5.80
N SER A 258 3.26 -8.28 -6.17
CA SER A 258 2.85 -9.53 -5.50
C SER A 258 3.84 -10.03 -4.45
N LEU A 259 5.06 -9.48 -4.42
CA LEU A 259 6.02 -9.72 -3.34
C LEU A 259 6.25 -8.45 -2.51
N GLY A 260 7.02 -7.47 -2.98
CA GLY A 260 7.41 -6.32 -2.15
C GLY A 260 6.22 -5.54 -1.56
N ASN A 261 5.27 -5.14 -2.39
CA ASN A 261 4.09 -4.41 -1.94
C ASN A 261 3.12 -5.28 -1.13
N ALA A 262 3.03 -6.58 -1.44
CA ALA A 262 2.16 -7.54 -0.76
C ALA A 262 2.63 -7.83 0.67
N VAL A 263 3.90 -8.16 0.84
CA VAL A 263 4.54 -8.36 2.15
C VAL A 263 4.46 -7.07 2.97
N ASN A 264 4.69 -5.91 2.36
CA ASN A 264 4.49 -4.64 3.04
C ASN A 264 3.06 -4.48 3.53
N SER A 265 2.05 -4.74 2.70
CA SER A 265 0.64 -4.66 3.08
C SER A 265 0.31 -5.64 4.23
N ALA A 266 0.78 -6.88 4.16
CA ALA A 266 0.59 -7.88 5.21
C ALA A 266 1.15 -7.43 6.58
N MET A 267 2.20 -6.61 6.56
CA MET A 267 2.89 -6.10 7.75
C MET A 267 2.29 -4.79 8.30
N VAL A 268 2.05 -3.78 7.46
CA VAL A 268 1.76 -2.41 7.93
C VAL A 268 0.45 -2.28 8.68
N TYR A 269 -0.59 -3.06 8.31
CA TYR A 269 -1.86 -3.03 9.05
C TYR A 269 -1.71 -3.58 10.47
N LEU A 270 -0.93 -4.66 10.62
CA LEU A 270 -0.63 -5.24 11.92
C LEU A 270 0.16 -4.26 12.79
N LEU A 271 1.18 -3.63 12.23
CA LEU A 271 1.97 -2.59 12.91
C LEU A 271 1.11 -1.40 13.33
N ALA A 272 0.23 -0.90 12.44
CA ALA A 272 -0.66 0.21 12.73
C ALA A 272 -1.61 -0.11 13.90
N LEU A 273 -2.27 -1.29 13.87
CA LEU A 273 -3.13 -1.74 14.96
C LEU A 273 -2.35 -1.97 16.27
N SER A 274 -1.08 -2.37 16.16
CA SER A 274 -0.16 -2.56 17.30
C SER A 274 0.53 -1.27 17.76
N ARG A 275 -0.01 -0.10 17.40
CA ARG A 275 0.48 1.23 17.80
C ARG A 275 1.93 1.52 17.38
N GLN A 276 2.39 0.94 16.28
CA GLN A 276 3.68 1.27 15.68
C GLN A 276 3.47 2.29 14.57
N ARG A 277 4.14 3.44 14.68
CA ARG A 277 4.00 4.55 13.74
C ARG A 277 4.68 4.29 12.41
N THR A 278 5.82 3.61 12.40
CA THR A 278 6.68 3.50 11.21
C THR A 278 6.96 2.04 10.85
N ALA A 279 7.02 1.74 9.55
CA ALA A 279 7.17 0.38 9.04
C ALA A 279 8.45 -0.30 9.52
N ASN A 280 9.53 0.46 9.68
CA ASN A 280 10.80 -0.08 10.13
C ASN A 280 10.78 -0.61 11.56
N GLN A 281 9.82 -0.20 12.39
CA GLN A 281 9.68 -0.73 13.75
C GLN A 281 9.35 -2.23 13.80
N PHE A 282 9.00 -2.86 12.67
CA PHE A 282 8.77 -4.31 12.61
C PHE A 282 9.99 -5.13 13.08
N HIS A 283 11.22 -4.59 12.98
CA HIS A 283 12.43 -5.26 13.48
C HIS A 283 12.35 -5.60 14.98
N LYS A 284 11.46 -4.94 15.74
CA LYS A 284 11.22 -5.18 17.17
C LYS A 284 10.33 -6.38 17.44
N PHE A 285 9.76 -6.99 16.41
CA PHE A 285 8.75 -8.05 16.50
C PHE A 285 9.21 -9.28 15.70
N PRO A 286 10.01 -10.18 16.30
CA PRO A 286 10.43 -11.42 15.64
C PRO A 286 9.27 -12.24 15.09
N ILE A 287 8.14 -12.25 15.80
CA ILE A 287 6.89 -12.90 15.39
C ILE A 287 6.35 -12.39 14.05
N ILE A 288 6.54 -11.11 13.72
CA ILE A 288 6.13 -10.57 12.42
C ILE A 288 7.06 -11.12 11.33
N SER A 289 8.36 -11.29 11.60
CA SER A 289 9.27 -11.89 10.61
C SER A 289 8.86 -13.34 10.32
N GLU A 290 8.62 -14.15 11.36
CA GLU A 290 8.15 -15.55 11.22
C GLU A 290 6.86 -15.64 10.39
N TYR A 291 5.91 -14.75 10.66
CA TYR A 291 4.68 -14.62 9.88
C TYR A 291 4.91 -14.28 8.41
N LEU A 292 5.75 -13.28 8.13
CA LEU A 292 6.02 -12.87 6.76
C LEU A 292 6.81 -13.96 6.00
N ASP A 293 7.70 -14.70 6.66
CA ASP A 293 8.41 -15.83 6.08
C ASP A 293 7.42 -16.94 5.71
N ALA A 294 6.51 -17.28 6.63
CA ALA A 294 5.49 -18.30 6.37
C ALA A 294 4.50 -17.89 5.27
N LEU A 295 4.06 -16.63 5.24
CA LEU A 295 3.25 -16.08 4.14
C LEU A 295 3.99 -16.14 2.80
N PHE A 296 5.30 -15.83 2.81
CA PHE A 296 6.13 -15.89 1.62
C PHE A 296 6.21 -17.33 1.09
N GLU A 297 6.58 -18.30 1.93
CA GLU A 297 6.72 -19.69 1.51
C GLU A 297 5.41 -20.34 1.07
N LYS A 298 4.29 -20.06 1.76
CA LYS A 298 3.02 -20.76 1.54
C LYS A 298 2.16 -20.19 0.43
N ASP A 299 2.22 -18.89 0.18
CA ASP A 299 1.32 -18.23 -0.77
C ASP A 299 2.04 -17.41 -1.84
N ILE A 300 3.04 -16.62 -1.47
CA ILE A 300 3.63 -15.66 -2.41
C ILE A 300 4.62 -16.35 -3.35
N LEU A 301 5.56 -17.14 -2.81
CA LEU A 301 6.57 -17.81 -3.62
C LEU A 301 5.96 -18.76 -4.67
N PRO A 302 4.97 -19.63 -4.34
CA PRO A 302 4.30 -20.44 -5.35
C PRO A 302 3.68 -19.61 -6.49
N ALA A 303 3.09 -18.44 -6.16
CA ALA A 303 2.48 -17.57 -7.16
C ALA A 303 3.54 -16.93 -8.08
N LEU A 304 4.69 -16.57 -7.53
CA LEU A 304 5.80 -16.03 -8.32
C LEU A 304 6.36 -17.09 -9.27
N VAL A 305 6.57 -18.32 -8.79
CA VAL A 305 7.06 -19.44 -9.61
C VAL A 305 6.07 -19.82 -10.69
N ALA A 306 4.77 -19.86 -10.38
CA ALA A 306 3.70 -20.04 -11.35
C ALA A 306 3.66 -18.92 -12.41
N GLY A 307 4.08 -17.70 -12.03
CA GLY A 307 4.24 -16.56 -12.93
C GLY A 307 5.61 -16.46 -13.61
N ASP A 308 6.35 -17.57 -13.74
CA ASP A 308 7.66 -17.68 -14.40
C ASP A 308 8.80 -16.84 -13.76
N VAL A 309 8.65 -16.40 -12.51
CA VAL A 309 9.75 -15.82 -11.73
C VAL A 309 10.59 -16.94 -11.16
N ALA A 310 11.91 -16.89 -11.37
CA ALA A 310 12.81 -17.89 -10.80
C ALA A 310 12.76 -17.82 -9.27
N GLU A 311 12.69 -18.98 -8.61
CA GLU A 311 12.64 -19.06 -7.13
C GLU A 311 13.81 -18.32 -6.48
N GLU A 312 15.03 -18.47 -7.01
CA GLU A 312 16.21 -17.77 -6.50
C GLU A 312 16.06 -16.24 -6.60
N GLU A 313 15.48 -15.73 -7.70
CA GLU A 313 15.21 -14.31 -7.87
C GLU A 313 14.17 -13.82 -6.87
N ALA A 314 13.08 -14.58 -6.68
CA ALA A 314 12.05 -14.27 -5.70
C ALA A 314 12.60 -14.22 -4.27
N ARG A 315 13.39 -15.23 -3.87
CA ARG A 315 14.02 -15.30 -2.54
C ARG A 315 15.00 -14.16 -2.31
N LYS A 316 15.82 -13.83 -3.32
CA LYS A 316 16.76 -12.70 -3.25
C LYS A 316 16.02 -11.38 -3.09
N PHE A 317 14.97 -11.15 -3.88
CA PHE A 317 14.16 -9.94 -3.77
C PHE A 317 13.47 -9.83 -2.40
N TYR A 318 12.96 -10.95 -1.88
CA TYR A 318 12.36 -11.00 -0.55
C TYR A 318 13.36 -10.65 0.55
N ALA A 319 14.56 -11.21 0.51
CA ALA A 319 15.64 -10.91 1.47
C ALA A 319 16.06 -9.44 1.41
N GLU A 320 16.27 -8.90 0.21
CA GLU A 320 16.58 -7.46 0.00
C GLU A 320 15.46 -6.57 0.56
N TRP A 321 14.19 -6.94 0.31
CA TRP A 321 13.04 -6.20 0.82
C TRP A 321 13.00 -6.18 2.35
N LEU A 322 13.23 -7.32 3.01
CA LEU A 322 13.24 -7.39 4.48
C LEU A 322 14.36 -6.54 5.08
N GLU A 323 15.56 -6.56 4.48
CA GLU A 323 16.68 -5.72 4.91
C GLU A 323 16.33 -4.24 4.81
N ARG A 324 15.79 -3.82 3.65
CA ARG A 324 15.34 -2.43 3.43
C ARG A 324 14.29 -2.00 4.44
N MET A 325 13.33 -2.87 4.77
CA MET A 325 12.32 -2.52 5.76
C MET A 325 12.91 -2.40 7.15
N LYS A 326 14.02 -3.09 7.47
CA LYS A 326 14.68 -3.03 8.79
C LYS A 326 15.56 -1.79 8.96
N HIS A 327 15.56 -0.86 8.00
CA HIS A 327 16.39 0.33 8.07
C HIS A 327 16.16 1.12 9.37
N PRO A 328 17.16 1.28 10.25
CA PRO A 328 16.95 1.76 11.62
C PRO A 328 16.50 3.24 11.68
N HIS A 329 16.92 4.04 10.69
CA HIS A 329 16.64 5.47 10.65
C HIS A 329 15.62 5.89 9.58
N PHE A 330 15.01 4.95 8.86
CA PHE A 330 14.14 5.25 7.73
C PHE A 330 12.98 4.28 7.66
N GLY A 331 11.77 4.81 7.76
CA GLY A 331 10.54 4.05 7.67
C GLY A 331 9.39 4.96 7.26
N LEU A 332 8.44 4.41 6.50
CA LEU A 332 7.21 5.12 6.16
C LEU A 332 6.20 5.02 7.28
N ASP A 333 5.35 6.04 7.40
CA ASP A 333 4.25 6.05 8.37
C ASP A 333 3.23 4.95 8.02
N ASN A 334 2.95 4.05 8.97
CA ASN A 334 2.08 2.90 8.76
C ASN A 334 0.63 3.32 8.46
N PHE A 335 0.16 4.44 8.99
CA PHE A 335 -1.20 4.93 8.75
C PHE A 335 -1.33 5.54 7.36
N TRP A 336 -0.30 6.27 6.91
CA TRP A 336 -0.22 6.75 5.53
C TRP A 336 -0.16 5.58 4.53
N VAL A 337 0.70 4.60 4.79
CA VAL A 337 0.86 3.43 3.92
C VAL A 337 -0.34 2.47 4.02
N SER A 338 -1.21 2.59 5.02
CA SER A 338 -2.41 1.75 5.11
C SER A 338 -3.61 2.29 4.34
N GLN A 339 -3.58 3.53 3.83
CA GLN A 339 -4.71 4.12 3.09
C GLN A 339 -5.05 3.36 1.81
N ASN A 340 -6.32 3.39 1.39
CA ASN A 340 -6.87 2.56 0.30
C ASN A 340 -6.69 1.05 0.54
N ALA A 341 -7.00 0.59 1.77
CA ALA A 341 -6.63 -0.75 2.20
C ALA A 341 -7.23 -1.87 1.33
N LEU A 342 -8.52 -1.80 0.99
CA LEU A 342 -9.17 -2.83 0.18
C LEU A 342 -8.55 -2.95 -1.22
N LEU A 343 -8.27 -1.80 -1.86
CA LEU A 343 -7.56 -1.78 -3.15
C LEU A 343 -6.19 -2.45 -3.04
N ARG A 344 -5.45 -2.19 -1.95
CA ARG A 344 -4.12 -2.79 -1.72
C ARG A 344 -4.18 -4.29 -1.45
N ILE A 345 -5.16 -4.77 -0.67
CA ILE A 345 -5.37 -6.22 -0.48
C ILE A 345 -5.58 -6.87 -1.84
N TYR A 346 -6.47 -6.28 -2.66
CA TYR A 346 -6.79 -6.82 -3.96
C TYR A 346 -5.58 -6.90 -4.90
N VAL A 347 -4.96 -5.76 -5.19
CA VAL A 347 -3.92 -5.71 -6.23
C VAL A 347 -2.58 -6.29 -5.78
N ARG A 348 -2.42 -6.62 -4.50
CA ARG A 348 -1.15 -7.11 -3.93
C ARG A 348 -1.26 -8.53 -3.38
N LEU A 349 -2.18 -8.78 -2.44
CA LEU A 349 -2.33 -10.08 -1.77
C LEU A 349 -3.18 -11.06 -2.58
N LEU A 350 -4.38 -10.64 -3.01
CA LEU A 350 -5.28 -11.52 -3.78
C LEU A 350 -4.75 -11.85 -5.17
N ASN A 351 -3.83 -11.06 -5.71
CA ASN A 351 -3.18 -11.41 -6.97
C ASN A 351 -2.43 -12.76 -6.85
N SER A 352 -1.72 -13.00 -5.75
CA SER A 352 -1.04 -14.28 -5.51
C SER A 352 -2.02 -15.43 -5.34
N VAL A 353 -3.14 -15.20 -4.63
CA VAL A 353 -4.23 -16.19 -4.51
C VAL A 353 -4.78 -16.55 -5.88
N ASN A 354 -5.10 -15.56 -6.72
CA ASN A 354 -5.67 -15.78 -8.04
C ASN A 354 -4.72 -16.54 -8.96
N ILE A 355 -3.43 -16.21 -8.93
CA ILE A 355 -2.41 -16.92 -9.71
C ILE A 355 -2.33 -18.38 -9.26
N ASN A 356 -2.23 -18.64 -7.95
CA ASN A 356 -2.13 -20.00 -7.44
C ASN A 356 -3.37 -20.83 -7.74
N VAL A 357 -4.58 -20.32 -7.51
CA VAL A 357 -5.84 -21.03 -7.82
C VAL A 357 -5.95 -21.36 -9.32
N ALA A 358 -5.45 -20.48 -10.19
CA ALA A 358 -5.43 -20.72 -11.63
C ALA A 358 -4.41 -21.79 -12.07
N HIS A 359 -3.35 -22.03 -11.30
CA HIS A 359 -2.25 -22.94 -11.65
C HIS A 359 -2.30 -24.28 -10.91
N ASP A 360 -2.88 -24.31 -9.71
CA ASP A 360 -2.99 -25.50 -8.87
C ASP A 360 -4.40 -25.60 -8.28
N GLU A 361 -5.18 -26.58 -8.75
CA GLU A 361 -6.54 -26.85 -8.27
C GLU A 361 -6.59 -27.27 -6.78
N ASN A 362 -5.48 -27.77 -6.25
CA ASN A 362 -5.34 -28.19 -4.85
C ASN A 362 -4.87 -27.05 -3.94
N TYR A 363 -4.43 -25.93 -4.50
CA TYR A 363 -4.02 -24.79 -3.71
C TYR A 363 -5.19 -24.27 -2.87
N ARG A 364 -4.90 -24.01 -1.60
CA ARG A 364 -5.80 -23.32 -0.69
C ARG A 364 -5.00 -22.19 -0.04
N PRO A 365 -5.50 -20.94 -0.04
CA PRO A 365 -4.84 -19.84 0.64
C PRO A 365 -4.51 -20.19 2.09
N SER A 366 -3.29 -19.88 2.54
CA SER A 366 -2.88 -20.24 3.88
C SER A 366 -3.61 -19.41 4.95
N LYS A 367 -3.54 -19.87 6.19
CA LYS A 367 -4.00 -19.11 7.37
C LYS A 367 -3.26 -17.77 7.50
N PHE A 368 -2.05 -17.63 6.95
CA PHE A 368 -1.29 -16.38 6.95
C PHE A 368 -1.84 -15.39 5.94
N MET A 369 -2.24 -15.84 4.74
CA MET A 369 -2.96 -15.02 3.77
C MET A 369 -4.32 -14.58 4.33
N ALA A 370 -5.03 -15.50 5.01
CA ALA A 370 -6.29 -15.19 5.69
C ALA A 370 -6.09 -14.17 6.81
N PHE A 371 -5.04 -14.31 7.62
CA PHE A 371 -4.69 -13.36 8.67
C PHE A 371 -4.35 -11.98 8.09
N ALA A 372 -3.51 -11.89 7.06
CA ALA A 372 -3.18 -10.64 6.37
C ALA A 372 -4.43 -9.86 5.96
N THR A 373 -5.40 -10.57 5.38
CA THR A 373 -6.68 -10.03 4.93
C THR A 373 -7.56 -9.61 6.10
N ALA A 374 -7.68 -10.45 7.12
CA ALA A 374 -8.49 -10.17 8.31
C ALA A 374 -7.98 -8.95 9.10
N VAL A 375 -6.66 -8.78 9.22
CA VAL A 375 -6.04 -7.61 9.87
C VAL A 375 -6.32 -6.33 9.09
N ALA A 376 -6.28 -6.38 7.76
CA ALA A 376 -6.62 -5.23 6.92
C ALA A 376 -8.13 -4.88 7.00
N LEU A 377 -9.01 -5.87 7.10
CA LEU A 377 -10.44 -5.65 7.40
C LEU A 377 -10.63 -5.03 8.78
N ARG A 378 -9.89 -5.50 9.80
CA ARG A 378 -9.89 -4.92 11.15
C ARG A 378 -9.41 -3.47 11.17
N PHE A 379 -8.47 -3.11 10.31
CA PHE A 379 -8.04 -1.73 10.11
C PHE A 379 -9.16 -0.86 9.50
N LEU A 380 -9.94 -1.41 8.58
CA LEU A 380 -11.09 -0.76 7.94
C LEU A 380 -12.38 -0.78 8.79
N THR A 381 -12.38 -1.38 9.98
CA THR A 381 -13.54 -1.38 10.88
C THR A 381 -13.62 -0.05 11.64
N PRO A 382 -14.72 0.71 11.51
CA PRO A 382 -14.92 1.90 12.32
C PRO A 382 -15.06 1.58 13.81
N TRP A 383 -14.69 2.53 14.67
CA TRP A 383 -14.97 2.55 16.10
C TRP A 383 -16.35 3.17 16.41
N GLN A 384 -16.92 3.92 15.47
CA GLN A 384 -18.22 4.56 15.59
C GLN A 384 -18.97 4.50 14.27
N ALA A 385 -20.30 4.65 14.34
CA ALA A 385 -21.19 4.45 13.19
C ALA A 385 -20.93 5.38 12.01
N ASP A 386 -20.60 6.64 12.29
CA ASP A 386 -20.47 7.68 11.28
C ASP A 386 -19.10 8.35 11.29
N SER A 387 -18.76 8.89 10.12
CA SER A 387 -17.63 9.78 9.87
C SER A 387 -17.62 10.94 10.88
N LYS A 388 -16.44 11.29 11.40
CA LYS A 388 -16.26 12.49 12.24
C LYS A 388 -16.16 13.79 11.43
N ARG A 389 -16.15 13.71 10.10
CA ARG A 389 -15.88 14.83 9.21
C ARG A 389 -17.04 15.05 8.25
N ASP A 390 -17.09 16.26 7.68
CA ASP A 390 -18.03 16.57 6.60
C ASP A 390 -17.81 15.66 5.37
N ALA A 391 -16.63 15.05 5.25
CA ALA A 391 -16.34 14.03 4.25
C ALA A 391 -17.01 12.68 4.62
N PRO A 392 -17.95 12.17 3.80
CA PRO A 392 -18.74 10.98 4.14
C PRO A 392 -17.97 9.65 4.05
N THR A 393 -16.72 9.69 3.59
CA THR A 393 -15.85 8.51 3.35
C THR A 393 -14.73 8.36 4.38
N ILE A 394 -14.56 9.33 5.29
CA ILE A 394 -13.51 9.28 6.33
C ILE A 394 -14.10 8.71 7.62
N PHE A 395 -13.52 7.61 8.11
CA PHE A 395 -13.95 6.94 9.34
C PHE A 395 -12.87 7.04 10.41
N VAL A 396 -13.24 6.70 11.65
CA VAL A 396 -12.29 6.58 12.78
C VAL A 396 -12.19 5.12 13.16
N GLY A 397 -11.01 4.54 13.07
CA GLY A 397 -10.71 3.21 13.57
C GLY A 397 -10.12 3.23 14.99
N GLN A 398 -9.91 2.03 15.54
CA GLN A 398 -9.30 1.85 16.86
C GLN A 398 -8.20 0.79 16.81
N MET A 399 -7.02 1.17 17.29
CA MET A 399 -5.86 0.34 17.57
C MET A 399 -6.11 -0.57 18.77
N ASP A 400 -5.28 -1.60 18.94
CA ASP A 400 -5.33 -2.49 20.09
C ASP A 400 -5.12 -1.74 21.41
N PRO A 401 -5.66 -2.21 22.55
CA PRO A 401 -5.45 -1.58 23.85
C PRO A 401 -3.97 -1.58 24.26
N ILE A 402 -3.56 -0.60 25.08
CA ILE A 402 -2.21 -0.56 25.65
C ILE A 402 -2.08 -1.67 26.69
N GLN A 403 -1.11 -2.56 26.54
CA GLN A 403 -0.77 -3.56 27.57
C GLN A 403 0.08 -2.94 28.70
N ASN A 404 -0.01 -3.49 29.92
CA ASN A 404 0.87 -3.10 31.02
C ASN A 404 2.35 -3.31 30.64
N GLY A 405 3.18 -2.26 30.76
CA GLY A 405 4.60 -2.30 30.37
C GLY A 405 4.92 -1.74 28.97
N ALA A 406 3.95 -1.17 28.26
CA ALA A 406 4.20 -0.48 27.00
C ALA A 406 5.21 0.69 27.17
N PRO A 407 6.08 0.95 26.17
CA PRO A 407 7.06 2.04 26.25
C PRO A 407 6.43 3.41 26.50
N ILE A 408 7.13 4.30 27.20
CA ILE A 408 6.65 5.65 27.60
C ILE A 408 6.09 6.45 26.40
N PHE A 409 6.63 6.26 25.20
CA PHE A 409 6.12 6.94 23.99
C PHE A 409 4.67 6.57 23.63
N SER A 410 4.20 5.37 23.99
CA SER A 410 2.79 4.96 23.85
C SER A 410 1.84 5.76 24.76
N LEU A 411 2.35 6.45 25.77
CA LEU A 411 1.57 7.24 26.74
C LEU A 411 1.63 8.75 26.47
N THR A 412 2.64 9.25 25.75
CA THR A 412 2.89 10.69 25.60
C THR A 412 2.74 11.24 24.18
N GLU A 413 2.73 10.39 23.14
CA GLU A 413 2.67 10.88 21.75
C GLU A 413 1.26 11.39 21.40
N LYS A 414 1.21 12.67 21.01
CA LYS A 414 0.01 13.43 20.67
C LYS A 414 -0.48 13.07 19.28
N THR A 415 -1.72 13.49 18.99
CA THR A 415 -2.30 13.44 17.65
C THR A 415 -1.33 14.00 16.60
N TRP A 416 -1.05 13.26 15.53
CA TRP A 416 -0.27 13.74 14.39
C TRP A 416 -1.05 13.58 13.09
N ASN A 417 -0.70 14.38 12.09
CA ASN A 417 -1.21 14.23 10.72
C ASN A 417 -0.23 13.36 9.93
N TYR A 418 -0.72 12.28 9.32
CA TYR A 418 0.08 11.43 8.40
C TYR A 418 -0.33 11.57 6.94
N ASP A 419 -1.49 12.16 6.67
CA ASP A 419 -1.92 12.57 5.33
C ASP A 419 -2.56 13.96 5.40
N THR A 420 -2.88 14.52 4.24
CA THR A 420 -3.62 15.78 4.04
C THR A 420 -5.01 15.66 4.66
N GLY A 421 -5.08 15.93 5.96
CA GLY A 421 -6.32 15.87 6.72
C GLY A 421 -6.66 14.49 7.28
N LEU A 422 -5.70 13.59 7.50
CA LEU A 422 -5.94 12.38 8.31
C LEU A 422 -5.01 12.34 9.51
N THR A 423 -5.56 11.94 10.66
CA THR A 423 -4.87 11.98 11.95
C THR A 423 -4.88 10.64 12.69
N ALA A 424 -3.82 10.40 13.45
CA ALA A 424 -3.73 9.27 14.39
C ALA A 424 -3.21 9.75 15.72
N ASN A 425 -3.51 9.00 16.77
CA ASN A 425 -3.09 9.28 18.13
C ASN A 425 -2.80 7.97 18.87
N LEU A 426 -1.51 7.73 19.16
CA LEU A 426 -1.04 6.50 19.81
C LEU A 426 -1.47 6.39 21.27
N SER A 427 -1.74 7.50 21.97
CA SER A 427 -2.21 7.45 23.36
C SER A 427 -3.67 6.98 23.45
N THR A 428 -4.55 7.59 22.65
CA THR A 428 -5.97 7.21 22.58
C THR A 428 -6.23 5.93 21.79
N GLY A 429 -5.29 5.54 20.92
CA GLY A 429 -5.44 4.42 20.00
C GLY A 429 -6.41 4.70 18.84
N LYS A 430 -6.70 5.96 18.54
CA LYS A 430 -7.64 6.34 17.46
C LYS A 430 -6.85 6.77 16.22
N TYR A 431 -7.36 6.41 15.04
CA TYR A 431 -6.84 6.86 13.76
C TYR A 431 -7.96 7.10 12.76
N GLU A 432 -7.73 7.95 11.77
CA GLU A 432 -8.66 8.19 10.67
C GLU A 432 -8.30 7.33 9.44
N PHE A 433 -9.25 7.03 8.59
CA PHE A 433 -8.93 6.40 7.30
C PHE A 433 -10.01 6.72 6.30
N ASP A 434 -9.62 6.80 5.02
CA ASP A 434 -10.56 6.97 3.92
C ASP A 434 -10.85 5.60 3.27
N ASP A 435 -12.12 5.26 3.17
CA ASP A 435 -12.62 4.03 2.56
C ASP A 435 -13.11 4.23 1.11
N GLY A 436 -12.98 5.45 0.57
CA GLY A 436 -13.39 5.74 -0.80
C GLY A 436 -14.89 5.49 -1.04
N GLU A 437 -15.22 4.80 -2.14
CA GLU A 437 -16.57 4.48 -2.67
C GLU A 437 -17.75 4.54 -1.67
N ASN A 438 -18.23 5.76 -1.38
CA ASN A 438 -19.31 6.04 -0.44
C ASN A 438 -19.15 5.37 0.95
N GLY A 439 -17.93 4.96 1.35
CA GLY A 439 -17.66 4.27 2.62
C GLY A 439 -18.45 2.98 2.84
N ARG A 440 -18.85 2.28 1.77
CA ARG A 440 -19.75 1.10 1.86
C ARG A 440 -19.15 -0.01 2.72
N VAL A 441 -17.89 -0.34 2.51
CA VAL A 441 -17.20 -1.46 3.17
C VAL A 441 -17.11 -1.19 4.66
N SER A 442 -16.68 0.00 5.05
CA SER A 442 -16.60 0.43 6.46
C SER A 442 -17.94 0.37 7.16
N ARG A 443 -19.03 0.79 6.49
CA ARG A 443 -20.39 0.70 7.07
C ARG A 443 -20.85 -0.74 7.28
N LEU A 444 -20.51 -1.66 6.37
CA LEU A 444 -20.80 -3.09 6.53
C LEU A 444 -20.00 -3.69 7.69
N LEU A 445 -18.70 -3.41 7.74
CA LEU A 445 -17.80 -3.86 8.80
C LEU A 445 -18.21 -3.30 10.17
N TRP A 446 -18.65 -2.05 10.24
CA TRP A 446 -19.18 -1.43 11.46
C TRP A 446 -20.36 -2.21 12.02
N ARG A 447 -21.40 -2.46 11.21
CA ARG A 447 -22.63 -3.12 11.66
C ARG A 447 -22.34 -4.48 12.28
N VAL A 448 -21.53 -5.29 11.60
CA VAL A 448 -21.19 -6.64 12.10
C VAL A 448 -20.26 -6.58 13.31
N SER A 449 -19.39 -5.57 13.42
CA SER A 449 -18.55 -5.40 14.62
C SER A 449 -19.37 -5.16 15.88
N GLN A 450 -20.49 -4.45 15.80
CA GLN A 450 -21.36 -4.20 16.95
C GLN A 450 -22.00 -5.51 17.45
N GLN A 451 -22.46 -6.36 16.54
CA GLN A 451 -22.99 -7.68 16.89
C GLN A 451 -21.94 -8.54 17.62
N VAL A 452 -20.69 -8.54 17.13
CA VAL A 452 -19.59 -9.28 17.77
C VAL A 452 -19.26 -8.74 19.16
N LEU A 453 -19.19 -7.41 19.31
CA LEU A 453 -18.89 -6.77 20.59
C LEU A 453 -20.00 -6.99 21.62
N ASP A 454 -21.26 -6.88 21.21
CA ASP A 454 -22.40 -7.07 22.11
C ASP A 454 -22.54 -8.54 22.56
N ALA A 455 -22.31 -9.49 21.65
CA ALA A 455 -22.22 -10.90 22.01
C ALA A 455 -21.05 -11.19 22.97
N SER A 456 -19.92 -10.49 22.80
CA SER A 456 -18.76 -10.64 23.68
C SER A 456 -19.04 -10.12 25.10
N LYS A 457 -19.78 -9.01 25.26
CA LYS A 457 -20.24 -8.49 26.57
C LYS A 457 -21.24 -9.42 27.26
N SER A 458 -22.12 -10.08 26.50
CA SER A 458 -23.10 -11.02 27.07
C SER A 458 -22.46 -12.27 27.69
N SER A 459 -21.18 -12.53 27.45
CA SER A 459 -20.42 -13.61 28.09
C SER A 459 -19.80 -13.23 29.45
N SER A 460 -19.89 -11.95 29.85
CA SER A 460 -19.44 -11.44 31.15
C SER A 460 -20.63 -11.05 32.04
N ASN A 461 -21.11 -12.01 32.83
CA ASN A 461 -21.94 -11.99 34.06
C ASN A 461 -22.90 -10.86 34.51
N ASP A 462 -23.13 -9.76 33.79
CA ASP A 462 -24.06 -8.70 34.27
C ASP A 462 -25.05 -8.30 33.18
N PHE A 463 -26.27 -8.87 33.14
CA PHE A 463 -27.53 -8.18 32.78
C PHE A 463 -28.76 -9.10 32.99
N PRO A 464 -29.95 -8.57 33.36
CA PRO A 464 -31.17 -9.35 33.49
C PRO A 464 -31.71 -9.74 32.11
N LYS A 465 -32.21 -10.98 32.01
CA LYS A 465 -32.85 -11.58 30.82
C LYS A 465 -33.98 -10.69 30.26
N SER A 466 -33.67 -9.83 29.29
CA SER A 466 -34.67 -9.17 28.45
C SER A 466 -34.02 -8.47 27.24
N ALA A 467 -34.57 -8.77 26.05
CA ALA A 467 -34.21 -8.40 24.68
C ALA A 467 -33.15 -9.30 24.01
N ARG A 468 -33.60 -10.07 23.00
CA ARG A 468 -32.87 -10.96 22.07
C ARG A 468 -31.35 -10.70 21.99
N ALA A 469 -30.55 -11.43 22.78
CA ALA A 469 -29.15 -11.63 22.44
C ALA A 469 -29.09 -12.63 21.28
N GLU A 470 -28.51 -12.23 20.15
CA GLU A 470 -28.25 -13.14 19.02
C GLU A 470 -27.31 -14.26 19.49
N SER A 471 -27.60 -15.49 19.07
CA SER A 471 -26.77 -16.65 19.41
C SER A 471 -25.36 -16.54 18.81
N SER A 472 -24.36 -17.15 19.44
CA SER A 472 -22.97 -17.15 18.92
C SER A 472 -22.87 -17.66 17.47
N SER A 473 -23.76 -18.56 17.06
CA SER A 473 -23.85 -19.06 15.67
C SER A 473 -24.41 -18.02 14.69
N GLU A 474 -25.39 -17.22 15.10
CA GLU A 474 -25.95 -16.15 14.26
C GLU A 474 -24.91 -15.03 14.04
N VAL A 475 -24.16 -14.68 15.09
CA VAL A 475 -23.07 -13.70 15.01
C VAL A 475 -21.97 -14.18 14.05
N SER A 476 -21.51 -15.43 14.19
CA SER A 476 -20.52 -16.01 13.28
C SER A 476 -21.03 -16.10 11.84
N SER A 477 -22.31 -16.43 11.63
CA SER A 477 -22.93 -16.41 10.31
C SER A 477 -22.97 -14.99 9.71
N GLY A 478 -23.30 -13.98 10.52
CA GLY A 478 -23.32 -12.57 10.10
C GLY A 478 -21.94 -12.06 9.69
N VAL A 479 -20.89 -12.45 10.44
CA VAL A 479 -19.49 -12.17 10.07
C VAL A 479 -19.13 -12.83 8.75
N GLY A 480 -19.45 -14.11 8.58
CA GLY A 480 -19.21 -14.85 7.34
C GLY A 480 -19.84 -14.18 6.12
N ILE A 481 -21.13 -13.83 6.19
CA ILE A 481 -21.84 -13.15 5.10
C ILE A 481 -21.20 -11.79 4.78
N THR A 482 -20.84 -11.02 5.81
CA THR A 482 -20.24 -9.70 5.63
C THR A 482 -18.88 -9.78 4.94
N VAL A 483 -18.00 -10.68 5.40
CA VAL A 483 -16.67 -10.88 4.80
C VAL A 483 -16.80 -11.38 3.37
N ALA A 484 -17.67 -12.37 3.10
CA ALA A 484 -17.93 -12.83 1.75
C ALA A 484 -18.46 -11.71 0.84
N SER A 485 -19.32 -10.83 1.35
CA SER A 485 -19.84 -9.67 0.59
C SER A 485 -18.74 -8.64 0.27
N VAL A 486 -17.81 -8.40 1.21
CA VAL A 486 -16.67 -7.51 0.98
C VAL A 486 -15.70 -8.11 -0.03
N LEU A 487 -15.31 -9.38 0.12
CA LEU A 487 -14.37 -10.03 -0.79
C LEU A 487 -14.95 -10.21 -2.20
N SER A 488 -16.25 -10.54 -2.34
CA SER A 488 -16.91 -10.64 -3.64
C SER A 488 -17.13 -9.31 -4.35
N SER A 489 -16.98 -8.17 -3.66
CA SER A 489 -17.01 -6.84 -4.32
C SER A 489 -15.77 -6.58 -5.17
N VAL A 490 -14.72 -7.40 -4.99
CA VAL A 490 -13.44 -7.27 -5.66
C VAL A 490 -13.42 -8.17 -6.90
N LYS A 491 -12.93 -7.63 -8.02
CA LYS A 491 -12.83 -8.39 -9.29
C LYS A 491 -11.92 -9.61 -9.12
N GLY A 492 -12.32 -10.76 -9.67
CA GLY A 492 -11.51 -11.98 -9.65
C GLY A 492 -11.62 -12.81 -8.37
N PHE A 493 -12.50 -12.45 -7.44
CA PHE A 493 -12.85 -13.29 -6.29
C PHE A 493 -14.13 -14.08 -6.59
N ASP A 494 -14.01 -15.40 -6.76
CA ASP A 494 -15.13 -16.27 -7.15
C ASP A 494 -15.56 -17.21 -6.03
N LEU A 495 -16.65 -16.85 -5.32
CA LEU A 495 -17.22 -17.65 -4.24
C LEU A 495 -17.77 -19.02 -4.68
N THR A 496 -17.92 -19.28 -5.99
CA THR A 496 -18.33 -20.60 -6.48
C THR A 496 -17.18 -21.62 -6.48
N ASN A 497 -15.95 -21.15 -6.35
CA ASN A 497 -14.77 -21.99 -6.25
C ASN A 497 -14.41 -22.23 -4.76
N ASP A 498 -14.24 -23.49 -4.41
CA ASP A 498 -14.02 -23.95 -3.03
C ASP A 498 -12.81 -23.31 -2.35
N ALA A 499 -11.76 -22.96 -3.10
CA ALA A 499 -10.57 -22.30 -2.54
C ALA A 499 -10.90 -20.89 -2.02
N TYR A 500 -11.67 -20.12 -2.77
CA TYR A 500 -12.11 -18.78 -2.36
C TYR A 500 -13.16 -18.84 -1.25
N ALA A 501 -14.08 -19.81 -1.31
CA ALA A 501 -15.09 -20.01 -0.26
C ALA A 501 -14.44 -20.39 1.08
N SER A 502 -13.50 -21.34 1.08
CA SER A 502 -12.72 -21.71 2.26
C SER A 502 -11.91 -20.54 2.79
N PHE A 503 -11.25 -19.79 1.91
CA PHE A 503 -10.48 -18.62 2.29
C PHE A 503 -11.35 -17.52 2.93
N ALA A 504 -12.53 -17.24 2.36
CA ALA A 504 -13.46 -16.27 2.96
C ALA A 504 -13.92 -16.71 4.36
N ALA A 505 -14.12 -18.01 4.58
CA ALA A 505 -14.46 -18.56 5.89
C ALA A 505 -13.31 -18.40 6.91
N ASP A 506 -12.06 -18.67 6.50
CA ASP A 506 -10.89 -18.48 7.36
C ASP A 506 -10.67 -17.00 7.70
N VAL A 507 -10.83 -16.10 6.73
CA VAL A 507 -10.80 -14.64 6.94
C VAL A 507 -11.88 -14.23 7.93
N ALA A 508 -13.11 -14.74 7.79
CA ALA A 508 -14.21 -14.43 8.69
C ALA A 508 -13.94 -14.88 10.13
N ALA A 509 -13.41 -16.09 10.31
CA ALA A 509 -13.07 -16.62 11.63
C ALA A 509 -11.98 -15.79 12.31
N LEU A 510 -10.92 -15.42 11.59
CA LEU A 510 -9.84 -14.58 12.12
C LEU A 510 -10.31 -13.14 12.38
N TYR A 511 -11.11 -12.57 11.48
CA TYR A 511 -11.68 -11.24 11.64
C TYR A 511 -12.60 -11.16 12.88
N GLN A 512 -13.44 -12.17 13.12
CA GLN A 512 -14.26 -12.23 14.34
C GLN A 512 -13.40 -12.25 15.60
N ARG A 513 -12.29 -13.00 15.62
CA ARG A 513 -11.35 -13.02 16.74
C ARG A 513 -10.75 -11.64 17.02
N LEU A 514 -10.29 -10.96 15.96
CA LEU A 514 -9.74 -9.59 16.02
C LEU A 514 -10.75 -8.53 16.49
N LEU A 515 -12.05 -8.78 16.32
CA LEU A 515 -13.12 -7.88 16.78
C LEU A 515 -13.58 -8.14 18.22
N SER A 516 -13.40 -9.36 18.73
CA SER A 516 -13.94 -9.78 20.03
C SER A 516 -13.45 -8.95 21.23
N GLY A 517 -12.34 -8.22 21.07
CA GLY A 517 -11.69 -7.46 22.14
C GLY A 517 -11.00 -8.34 23.19
N LYS A 518 -10.98 -9.67 23.01
CA LYS A 518 -10.35 -10.62 23.94
C LYS A 518 -8.85 -10.74 23.77
N GLN A 519 -8.35 -10.46 22.56
CA GLN A 519 -6.95 -10.56 22.18
C GLN A 519 -6.60 -9.40 21.24
N THR A 520 -5.35 -8.97 21.29
CA THR A 520 -4.72 -8.07 20.32
C THR A 520 -4.47 -8.77 18.99
N ALA A 521 -4.15 -8.01 17.94
CA ALA A 521 -3.77 -8.54 16.65
C ALA A 521 -2.47 -9.36 16.73
N LEU A 522 -1.50 -8.96 17.58
CA LEU A 522 -0.26 -9.71 17.80
C LEU A 522 -0.48 -11.03 18.57
N GLU A 523 -1.38 -11.05 19.55
CA GLU A 523 -1.76 -12.29 20.25
C GLU A 523 -2.52 -13.24 19.30
N THR A 524 -3.39 -12.68 18.46
CA THR A 524 -4.08 -13.46 17.41
C THR A 524 -3.07 -14.08 16.45
N LEU A 525 -2.03 -13.33 16.04
CA LEU A 525 -0.94 -13.85 15.22
C LEU A 525 -0.16 -14.96 15.93
N SER A 526 0.15 -14.76 17.21
CA SER A 526 0.83 -15.76 18.05
C SER A 526 0.09 -17.09 18.07
N ASP A 527 -1.24 -17.03 18.21
CA ASP A 527 -2.08 -18.22 18.14
C ASP A 527 -2.08 -18.85 16.73
N VAL A 528 -2.09 -18.06 15.65
CA VAL A 528 -2.02 -18.58 14.27
C VAL A 528 -0.70 -19.32 14.03
N LEU A 529 0.42 -18.73 14.42
CA LEU A 529 1.75 -19.34 14.29
C LEU A 529 1.91 -20.56 15.18
N ARG A 530 1.51 -20.47 16.45
CA ARG A 530 1.54 -21.62 17.38
C ARG A 530 0.72 -22.79 16.83
N ASN A 531 -0.50 -22.52 16.35
CA ASN A 531 -1.35 -23.56 15.78
C ASN A 531 -0.82 -24.08 14.43
N HIS A 532 -0.02 -23.31 13.69
CA HIS A 532 0.68 -23.80 12.50
C HIS A 532 1.77 -24.80 12.88
N ASN A 533 2.59 -24.46 13.88
CA ASN A 533 3.68 -25.31 14.34
C ASN A 533 3.18 -26.57 15.05
N ILE A 534 1.99 -26.53 15.68
CA ILE A 534 1.31 -27.70 16.26
C ILE A 534 0.52 -28.49 15.19
N SER A 535 0.28 -27.92 14.01
CA SER A 535 -0.43 -28.56 12.90
C SER A 535 0.46 -29.44 12.02
N GLU A 536 1.72 -29.69 12.38
CA GLU A 536 2.27 -31.02 12.10
C GLU A 536 1.32 -32.00 12.78
N TYR A 537 0.56 -32.74 11.98
CA TYR A 537 -0.39 -33.73 12.48
C TYR A 537 0.23 -34.45 13.68
N LEU A 538 -0.45 -34.43 14.82
CA LEU A 538 -0.15 -35.36 15.91
C LEU A 538 -0.43 -36.75 15.32
N ALA A 539 0.58 -37.29 14.64
CA ALA A 539 0.47 -38.44 13.75
C ALA A 539 0.46 -39.73 14.57
N THR A 540 0.88 -39.63 15.83
CA THR A 540 0.97 -40.75 16.76
C THR A 540 0.11 -40.51 18.00
N LYS A 541 -0.30 -41.62 18.61
CA LYS A 541 -1.07 -41.62 19.86
C LYS A 541 -0.26 -40.99 21.01
N GLU A 542 1.05 -41.15 20.98
CA GLU A 542 2.00 -40.64 21.96
C GLU A 542 2.11 -39.11 21.92
N GLU A 543 2.10 -38.52 20.72
CA GLU A 543 2.09 -37.07 20.53
C GLU A 543 0.78 -36.45 21.04
N VAL A 544 -0.37 -37.07 20.70
CA VAL A 544 -1.68 -36.66 21.26
C VAL A 544 -1.68 -36.73 22.79
N ALA A 545 -1.18 -37.83 23.36
CA ALA A 545 -1.13 -37.99 24.81
C ALA A 545 -0.18 -36.99 25.49
N THR A 546 0.89 -36.58 24.83
CA THR A 546 1.82 -35.57 25.35
C THR A 546 1.20 -34.18 25.30
N PHE A 547 0.62 -33.81 24.16
CA PHE A 547 -0.09 -32.54 24.01
C PHE A 547 -1.24 -32.39 25.01
N VAL A 548 -2.07 -33.43 25.19
CA VAL A 548 -3.15 -33.42 26.18
C VAL A 548 -2.60 -33.24 27.60
N ARG A 549 -1.50 -33.91 27.95
CA ARG A 549 -0.89 -33.76 29.28
C ARG A 549 -0.36 -32.35 29.50
N GLU A 550 0.32 -31.77 28.53
CA GLU A 550 0.85 -30.41 28.61
C GLU A 550 -0.27 -29.37 28.66
N ALA A 551 -1.32 -29.52 27.84
CA ALA A 551 -2.47 -28.64 27.85
C ALA A 551 -3.22 -28.69 29.20
N VAL A 552 -3.39 -29.88 29.77
CA VAL A 552 -3.99 -30.05 31.10
C VAL A 552 -3.08 -29.53 32.22
N ALA A 553 -1.76 -29.68 32.09
CA ALA A 553 -0.81 -29.17 33.09
C ALA A 553 -0.65 -27.64 33.04
N GLY A 554 -0.78 -27.05 31.84
CA GLY A 554 -0.66 -25.61 31.61
C GLY A 554 -1.96 -24.84 31.80
N VAL A 555 -3.11 -25.52 31.89
CA VAL A 555 -4.37 -24.85 32.19
C VAL A 555 -4.37 -24.39 33.65
N GLN A 556 -4.67 -23.11 33.85
CA GLN A 556 -4.81 -22.58 35.21
C GLN A 556 -6.10 -23.15 35.81
N ILE A 557 -5.96 -24.08 36.77
CA ILE A 557 -7.11 -24.67 37.47
C ILE A 557 -7.54 -23.70 38.57
N ILE A 558 -8.80 -23.26 38.49
CA ILE A 558 -9.46 -22.51 39.56
C ILE A 558 -10.32 -23.51 40.34
N ASP A 559 -9.94 -23.77 41.59
CA ASP A 559 -10.73 -24.61 42.49
C ASP A 559 -11.86 -23.76 43.10
N VAL A 560 -13.10 -24.19 42.89
CA VAL A 560 -14.30 -23.47 43.35
C VAL A 560 -15.02 -24.33 44.37
N HIS A 561 -14.99 -23.91 45.64
CA HIS A 561 -15.77 -24.53 46.70
C HIS A 561 -17.18 -23.93 46.73
N THR A 562 -18.22 -24.78 46.68
CA THR A 562 -19.62 -24.33 46.78
C THR A 562 -20.30 -24.98 47.97
N HIS A 563 -21.19 -24.21 48.63
CA HIS A 563 -22.11 -24.74 49.63
C HIS A 563 -23.49 -24.90 49.01
N LEU A 564 -24.02 -26.13 49.04
CA LEU A 564 -25.42 -26.39 48.71
C LEU A 564 -26.31 -26.01 49.90
N PHE A 565 -27.37 -25.24 49.65
CA PHE A 565 -28.42 -25.06 50.66
C PHE A 565 -29.08 -26.41 50.99
N PRO A 566 -29.47 -26.66 52.25
CA PRO A 566 -30.12 -27.90 52.61
C PRO A 566 -31.51 -28.02 51.97
N PRO A 567 -32.02 -29.24 51.71
CA PRO A 567 -33.32 -29.48 51.06
C PRO A 567 -34.52 -28.77 51.70
N SER A 568 -34.43 -28.42 52.98
CA SER A 568 -35.45 -27.66 53.70
C SER A 568 -35.71 -26.26 53.12
N HIS A 569 -34.80 -25.72 52.30
CA HIS A 569 -34.93 -24.39 51.70
C HIS A 569 -35.76 -24.38 50.39
N GLY A 570 -36.29 -25.53 49.97
CA GLY A 570 -37.29 -25.63 48.90
C GLY A 570 -36.82 -25.00 47.60
N LYS A 571 -37.55 -23.99 47.10
CA LYS A 571 -37.25 -23.31 45.83
C LYS A 571 -35.90 -22.55 45.81
N LEU A 572 -35.25 -22.37 46.96
CA LEU A 572 -33.92 -21.76 47.07
C LEU A 572 -32.78 -22.79 46.97
N MET A 573 -33.08 -24.09 47.03
CA MET A 573 -32.10 -25.15 46.77
C MET A 573 -32.05 -25.42 45.27
N LEU A 574 -31.09 -24.79 44.59
CA LEU A 574 -30.89 -24.92 43.15
C LEU A 574 -29.92 -26.07 42.84
N TRP A 575 -30.06 -26.67 41.65
CA TRP A 575 -29.32 -27.85 41.21
C TRP A 575 -28.77 -27.66 39.79
N GLY A 576 -27.58 -28.21 39.52
CA GLY A 576 -26.90 -28.13 38.21
C GLY A 576 -25.81 -27.06 38.16
N VAL A 577 -24.79 -27.27 37.32
CA VAL A 577 -23.55 -26.46 37.30
C VAL A 577 -23.81 -24.96 37.07
N ASN A 578 -24.83 -24.64 36.27
CA ASN A 578 -25.20 -23.26 35.95
C ASN A 578 -25.83 -22.51 37.13
N GLU A 579 -26.39 -23.22 38.11
CA GLU A 579 -27.06 -22.64 39.28
C GLU A 579 -26.19 -22.74 40.55
N LEU A 580 -25.19 -23.62 40.54
CA LEU A 580 -24.18 -23.83 41.60
C LEU A 580 -23.06 -22.78 41.61
N LEU A 581 -22.82 -22.12 40.47
CA LEU A 581 -21.82 -21.05 40.31
C LEU A 581 -22.38 -19.68 40.70
N THR A 582 -23.11 -19.60 41.82
CA THR A 582 -23.34 -18.32 42.48
C THR A 582 -22.09 -17.99 43.29
N TYR A 583 -21.15 -17.28 42.65
CA TYR A 583 -19.88 -16.81 43.21
C TYR A 583 -20.06 -16.27 44.63
N HIS A 584 -19.67 -17.05 45.64
CA HIS A 584 -19.79 -16.61 47.02
C HIS A 584 -18.50 -16.02 47.59
N TYR A 585 -17.31 -16.29 47.05
CA TYR A 585 -16.10 -15.51 47.27
C TYR A 585 -15.14 -15.81 46.10
N LEU A 586 -14.56 -14.76 45.50
CA LEU A 586 -13.35 -14.85 44.69
C LEU A 586 -12.14 -14.62 45.61
#